data_AF-A0A1T4TJC4-F1
#
_entry.id   AF-A0A1T4TJC4-F1
#
_cell.length_a   1.000
_cell.length_b   1.000
_cell.length_c   1.000
_cell.angle_alpha   90.00
_cell.angle_beta   90.00
_cell.angle_gamma   90.00
#
_symmetry.space_group_name_H-M   'P 1'
#
loop_
_entity.id
_entity.type
_entity.pdbx_description
1 polymer ?
#
loop_
_entity_poly.entity_id
_entity_poly.type
_entity_poly.pdbx_seq_one_letter_code
_entity_poly.pdbx_strand_id
1 'polypeptide(L)'
;MLEEIPEFQGQVDSIVFYLNRTAVERARSEGITGPVTYPVNFDWENFGYEDGAGGNQNWFYATGEFDMNVTGQITVYPPEESGGQWRYEARTHVNYRDQYNWDGNKSTDILGFTITDEQLAELHRAGVAQEFLMYGRSEEHTYTGEM
;
A
#
# COMPACT_ATOMS: atom_id res chain seq x y z
N MET A 1 5.93 -4.83 -7.51
CA MET A 1 4.49 -4.73 -7.16
C MET A 1 3.94 -3.34 -7.48
N LEU A 2 4.37 -2.27 -6.79
CA LEU A 2 3.91 -0.90 -7.09
C LEU A 2 4.04 -0.54 -8.58
N GLU A 3 5.18 -0.82 -9.19
CA GLU A 3 5.41 -0.53 -10.62
C GLU A 3 4.72 -1.52 -11.58
N GLU A 4 4.25 -2.67 -11.08
CA GLU A 4 3.73 -3.78 -11.90
C GLU A 4 2.20 -3.93 -11.83
N ILE A 5 1.56 -3.27 -10.86
CA ILE A 5 0.12 -3.28 -10.63
C ILE A 5 -0.36 -1.82 -10.62
N PRO A 6 -0.76 -1.26 -11.78
CA PRO A 6 -1.16 0.15 -11.89
C PRO A 6 -2.31 0.55 -10.95
N GLU A 7 -3.25 -0.35 -10.69
CA GLU A 7 -4.37 -0.14 -9.78
C GLU A 7 -3.89 0.03 -8.35
N PHE A 8 -2.87 -0.75 -7.95
CA PHE A 8 -2.24 -0.64 -6.64
C PHE A 8 -1.50 0.68 -6.50
N GLN A 9 -0.73 1.07 -7.52
CA GLN A 9 -0.09 2.39 -7.56
C GLN A 9 -1.13 3.51 -7.44
N GLY A 10 -2.25 3.42 -8.18
CA GLY A 10 -3.32 4.41 -8.14
C GLY A 10 -3.99 4.54 -6.76
N GLN A 11 -4.17 3.43 -6.05
CA GLN A 11 -4.67 3.45 -4.67
C GLN A 11 -3.67 4.13 -3.72
N VAL A 12 -2.39 3.80 -3.83
CA VAL A 12 -1.32 4.45 -3.03
C VAL A 12 -1.26 5.95 -3.31
N ASP A 13 -1.31 6.36 -4.58
CA ASP A 13 -1.28 7.77 -4.98
C ASP A 13 -2.49 8.54 -4.42
N SER A 14 -3.66 7.91 -4.41
CA SER A 14 -4.88 8.48 -3.83
C SER A 14 -4.77 8.68 -2.32
N ILE A 15 -4.19 7.72 -1.60
CA ILE A 15 -3.92 7.82 -0.16
C ILE A 15 -2.91 8.94 0.12
N VAL A 16 -1.79 8.99 -0.62
CA VAL A 16 -0.76 10.02 -0.45
C VAL A 16 -1.32 11.41 -0.74
N PHE A 17 -2.10 11.56 -1.80
CA PHE A 17 -2.77 12.83 -2.12
C PHE A 17 -3.70 13.28 -0.97
N TYR A 18 -4.51 12.36 -0.44
CA TYR A 18 -5.37 12.63 0.71
C TYR A 18 -4.57 13.10 1.93
N LEU A 19 -3.50 12.40 2.29
CA LEU A 19 -2.64 12.73 3.43
C LEU A 19 -1.99 14.11 3.29
N ASN A 20 -1.47 14.44 2.10
CA ASN A 20 -0.88 15.75 1.81
C ASN A 20 -1.89 16.88 1.98
N ARG A 21 -3.11 16.68 1.45
CA ARG A 21 -4.18 17.66 1.58
C ARG A 21 -4.57 17.88 3.05
N THR A 22 -4.74 16.80 3.80
CA THR A 22 -5.06 16.87 5.22
C THR A 22 -3.95 17.54 6.04
N ALA A 23 -2.68 17.30 5.72
CA ALA A 23 -1.56 17.96 6.38
C ALA A 23 -1.55 19.49 6.14
N VAL A 24 -1.81 19.92 4.89
CA VAL A 24 -1.91 21.35 4.54
C VAL A 24 -3.12 22.00 5.23
N GLU A 25 -4.30 21.38 5.15
CA GLU A 25 -5.53 21.87 5.80
C GLU A 25 -5.33 21.99 7.33
N ARG A 26 -4.66 21.02 7.94
CA ARG A 26 -4.29 21.04 9.36
C ARG A 26 -3.38 22.21 9.68
N ALA A 27 -2.24 22.36 8.99
CA ALA A 27 -1.29 23.46 9.22
C ALA A 27 -1.96 24.83 9.08
N ARG A 28 -2.85 24.97 8.09
CA ARG A 28 -3.64 26.19 7.87
C ARG A 28 -4.58 26.46 9.04
N SER A 29 -5.32 25.46 9.52
CA SER A 29 -6.24 25.62 10.65
C SER A 29 -5.53 25.91 11.97
N GLU A 30 -4.33 25.38 12.16
CA GLU A 30 -3.48 25.61 13.33
C GLU A 30 -2.77 26.98 13.28
N GLY A 31 -2.88 27.71 12.16
CA GLY A 31 -2.27 29.04 11.99
C GLY A 31 -0.74 28.99 11.93
N ILE A 32 -0.18 27.89 11.40
CA ILE A 32 1.25 27.68 11.29
C ILE A 32 1.88 28.73 10.37
N THR A 33 2.94 29.40 10.83
CA THR A 33 3.64 30.48 10.11
C THR A 33 5.06 30.11 9.65
N GLY A 34 5.55 28.91 9.99
CA GLY A 34 6.81 28.36 9.50
C GLY A 34 6.68 26.90 9.07
N PRO A 35 7.73 26.28 8.52
CA PRO A 35 7.67 24.87 8.12
C PRO A 35 7.30 23.96 9.31
N VAL A 36 6.41 22.99 9.07
CA VAL A 36 5.98 22.01 10.07
C VAL A 36 5.97 20.61 9.47
N THR A 37 6.40 19.60 10.22
CA THR A 37 6.43 18.21 9.79
C THR A 37 5.44 17.38 10.60
N TYR A 38 4.56 16.65 9.92
CA TYR A 38 3.62 15.70 10.50
C TYR A 38 4.06 14.26 10.21
N PRO A 39 4.03 13.35 11.21
CA PRO A 39 4.24 11.94 10.96
C PRO A 39 3.04 11.35 10.21
N VAL A 40 3.30 10.39 9.34
CA VAL A 40 2.30 9.61 8.59
C VAL A 40 2.32 8.18 9.10
N ASN A 41 1.15 7.71 9.49
CA ASN A 41 0.85 6.30 9.69
C ASN A 41 -0.61 6.09 9.30
N PHE A 42 -0.84 5.82 8.02
CA PHE A 42 -2.15 5.49 7.50
C PHE A 42 -2.56 4.10 8.00
N ASP A 43 -3.86 3.91 8.20
CA ASP A 43 -4.40 2.63 8.63
C ASP A 43 -4.12 1.55 7.58
N TRP A 44 -4.10 0.30 8.03
CA TRP A 44 -3.95 -0.84 7.13
C TRP A 44 -5.21 -0.98 6.29
N GLU A 45 -5.03 -1.03 4.99
CA GLU A 45 -6.07 -1.26 4.00
C GLU A 45 -5.80 -2.54 3.24
N ASN A 46 -6.86 -3.19 2.80
CA ASN A 46 -6.76 -4.36 1.95
C ASN A 46 -6.67 -3.95 0.48
N PHE A 47 -5.86 -4.66 -0.29
CA PHE A 47 -5.79 -4.56 -1.74
C PHE A 47 -5.98 -5.95 -2.37
N GLY A 48 -7.01 -6.08 -3.20
CA GLY A 48 -7.28 -7.29 -3.99
C GLY A 48 -6.83 -7.13 -5.43
N TYR A 49 -6.00 -8.05 -5.91
CA TYR A 49 -5.64 -8.20 -7.31
C TYR A 49 -6.35 -9.43 -7.89
N GLU A 50 -7.33 -9.19 -8.76
CA GLU A 50 -8.21 -10.24 -9.29
C GLU A 50 -7.58 -11.01 -10.48
N ASP A 51 -8.10 -12.21 -10.72
CA ASP A 51 -7.74 -13.01 -11.90
C ASP A 51 -8.11 -12.25 -13.19
N GLY A 52 -7.14 -12.03 -14.07
CA GLY A 52 -7.35 -11.32 -15.33
C GLY A 52 -7.52 -9.80 -15.19
N ALA A 53 -7.18 -9.22 -14.02
CA ALA A 53 -7.30 -7.78 -13.74
C ALA A 53 -6.45 -6.85 -14.65
N GLY A 54 -5.70 -7.37 -15.61
CA GLY A 54 -4.87 -6.58 -16.51
C GLY A 54 -3.57 -6.14 -15.84
N GLY A 55 -2.52 -6.95 -15.97
CA GLY A 55 -1.25 -6.74 -15.31
C GLY A 55 -0.45 -8.03 -15.26
N ASN A 56 0.57 -8.10 -14.41
CA ASN A 56 1.35 -9.33 -14.24
C ASN A 56 0.55 -10.35 -13.41
N GLN A 57 -0.01 -11.36 -14.09
CA GLN A 57 -0.79 -12.46 -13.47
C GLN A 57 -0.03 -13.21 -12.36
N ASN A 58 1.31 -13.12 -12.33
CA ASN A 58 2.08 -13.69 -11.22
C ASN A 58 1.67 -13.11 -9.87
N TRP A 59 1.20 -11.87 -9.78
CA TRP A 59 0.75 -11.27 -8.53
C TRP A 59 -0.56 -11.87 -8.01
N PHE A 60 -1.44 -12.30 -8.91
CA PHE A 60 -2.65 -13.06 -8.55
C PHE A 60 -2.26 -14.41 -7.93
N TYR A 61 -1.36 -15.16 -8.56
CA TYR A 61 -0.93 -16.47 -8.06
C TYR A 61 -0.04 -16.40 -6.83
N ALA A 62 0.75 -15.33 -6.68
CA ALA A 62 1.69 -15.19 -5.57
C ALA A 62 1.05 -14.60 -4.31
N THR A 63 0.11 -13.68 -4.47
CA THR A 63 -0.46 -12.90 -3.36
C THR A 63 -1.98 -12.86 -3.43
N GLY A 64 -2.56 -12.54 -4.60
CA GLY A 64 -3.99 -12.34 -4.77
C GLY A 64 -4.47 -11.11 -4.00
N GLU A 65 -4.65 -11.25 -2.69
CA GLU A 65 -5.13 -10.21 -1.79
C GLU A 65 -4.11 -9.98 -0.67
N PHE A 66 -3.87 -8.74 -0.29
CA PHE A 66 -2.89 -8.42 0.74
C PHE A 66 -3.23 -7.12 1.48
N ASP A 67 -2.67 -6.97 2.67
CA ASP A 67 -2.78 -5.75 3.46
C ASP A 67 -1.62 -4.81 3.15
N MET A 68 -1.91 -3.52 3.06
CA MET A 68 -0.93 -2.46 2.84
C MET A 68 -1.16 -1.29 3.79
N ASN A 69 -0.11 -0.52 4.09
CA ASN A 69 -0.29 0.78 4.69
C ASN A 69 0.78 1.78 4.23
N VAL A 70 0.51 3.08 4.39
CA VAL A 70 1.45 4.16 4.07
C VAL A 70 2.01 4.76 5.35
N THR A 71 3.33 4.83 5.46
CA THR A 71 4.02 5.42 6.61
C THR A 71 5.07 6.44 6.16
N GLY A 72 5.46 7.37 7.02
CA GLY A 72 6.51 8.34 6.69
C GLY A 72 6.29 9.69 7.35
N GLN A 73 6.51 10.76 6.61
CA GLN A 73 6.31 12.12 7.08
C GLN A 73 5.95 13.08 5.96
N ILE A 74 5.23 14.16 6.30
CA ILE A 74 4.88 15.25 5.38
C ILE A 74 5.33 16.56 6.02
N THR A 75 6.19 17.29 5.33
CA THR A 75 6.57 18.65 5.70
C THR A 75 5.76 19.65 4.89
N VAL A 76 5.08 20.55 5.58
CA VAL A 76 4.24 21.60 5.01
C VAL A 76 4.92 22.95 5.18
N TYR A 77 4.86 23.77 4.14
CA TYR A 77 5.46 25.09 4.08
C TYR A 77 4.35 26.13 3.86
N PRO A 78 4.13 27.07 4.81
CA PRO A 78 3.21 28.19 4.60
C PRO A 78 3.73 29.13 3.51
N PRO A 79 2.83 29.89 2.85
CA PRO A 79 3.23 30.89 1.87
C PRO A 79 3.98 32.04 2.54
N GLU A 80 4.91 32.65 1.81
CA GLU A 80 5.66 33.84 2.27
C GLU A 80 4.75 35.08 2.34
N GLU A 81 3.72 35.14 1.49
CA GLU A 81 2.75 36.23 1.43
C GLU A 81 1.34 35.74 1.76
N SER A 82 0.54 36.61 2.38
CA SER A 82 -0.86 36.31 2.70
C SER A 82 -1.65 36.00 1.42
N GLY A 83 -2.22 34.79 1.35
CA GLY A 83 -2.99 34.32 0.19
C GLY A 83 -2.16 33.59 -0.87
N GLY A 84 -0.85 33.38 -0.65
CA GLY A 84 -0.03 32.52 -1.49
C GLY A 84 -0.36 31.03 -1.36
N GLN A 85 0.25 30.22 -2.22
CA GLN A 85 0.09 28.76 -2.22
C GLN A 85 0.90 28.11 -1.09
N TRP A 86 0.30 27.14 -0.42
CA TRP A 86 1.02 26.26 0.50
C TRP A 86 1.78 25.23 -0.30
N ARG A 87 2.93 24.79 0.21
CA ARG A 87 3.69 23.69 -0.42
C ARG A 87 3.83 22.54 0.54
N TYR A 88 4.04 21.34 0.00
CA TYR A 88 4.35 20.17 0.80
C TYR A 88 5.49 19.36 0.18
N GLU A 89 6.19 18.62 1.04
CA GLU A 89 7.12 17.55 0.70
C GLU A 89 6.79 16.33 1.57
N ALA A 90 6.32 15.27 0.95
CA ALA A 90 6.07 13.98 1.58
C ALA A 90 7.23 13.03 1.30
N ARG A 91 7.65 12.30 2.33
CA ARG A 91 8.57 11.18 2.20
C ARG A 91 7.91 9.97 2.84
N THR A 92 7.48 9.02 2.02
CA THR A 92 6.65 7.90 2.45
C THR A 92 7.17 6.57 1.96
N HIS A 93 6.77 5.52 2.68
CA HIS A 93 6.93 4.14 2.28
C HIS A 93 5.57 3.46 2.28
N VAL A 94 5.42 2.51 1.37
CA VAL A 94 4.34 1.54 1.38
C VAL A 94 4.86 0.31 2.11
N ASN A 95 4.20 -0.08 3.19
CA ASN A 95 4.42 -1.38 3.81
C ASN A 95 3.39 -2.37 3.29
N TYR A 96 3.78 -3.62 3.26
CA TYR A 96 3.04 -4.75 2.74
C TYR A 96 3.06 -5.86 3.79
N ARG A 97 1.93 -6.53 3.98
CA ARG A 97 1.87 -7.80 4.70
C ARG A 97 0.81 -8.71 4.11
N ASP A 98 1.06 -10.01 4.21
CA ASP A 98 0.10 -11.04 3.90
C ASP A 98 0.47 -12.32 4.66
N GLN A 99 -0.48 -13.23 4.81
CA GLN A 99 -0.26 -14.55 5.35
C GLN A 99 -0.59 -15.57 4.26
N TYR A 100 0.46 -16.22 3.74
CA TYR A 100 0.28 -17.36 2.85
C TYR A 100 -0.10 -18.58 3.69
N ASN A 101 -1.41 -18.81 3.84
CA ASN A 101 -2.01 -19.89 4.62
C ASN A 101 -3.05 -20.70 3.82
N TRP A 102 -3.42 -21.86 4.37
CA TRP A 102 -4.39 -22.78 3.78
C TRP A 102 -5.53 -23.12 4.75
N ASP A 103 -6.07 -22.09 5.39
CA ASP A 103 -7.10 -22.21 6.45
C ASP A 103 -8.54 -22.13 5.92
N GLY A 104 -8.73 -22.19 4.60
CA GLY A 104 -10.00 -21.91 3.95
C GLY A 104 -10.52 -23.02 3.04
N ASN A 105 -11.60 -22.66 2.35
CA ASN A 105 -12.16 -23.44 1.25
C ASN A 105 -11.76 -22.83 -0.10
N LYS A 106 -10.59 -22.16 -0.18
CA LYS A 106 -10.15 -21.51 -1.41
C LYS A 106 -9.58 -22.56 -2.37
N SER A 107 -9.62 -22.22 -3.65
CA SER A 107 -8.96 -22.98 -4.70
C SER A 107 -8.51 -22.07 -5.82
N THR A 108 -7.50 -22.51 -6.57
CA THR A 108 -6.98 -21.78 -7.72
C THR A 108 -6.75 -22.75 -8.87
N ASP A 109 -7.21 -22.37 -10.05
CA ASP A 109 -6.98 -23.13 -11.26
C ASP A 109 -5.63 -22.75 -11.88
N ILE A 110 -4.73 -23.73 -11.98
CA ILE A 110 -3.42 -23.58 -12.62
C ILE A 110 -3.33 -24.58 -13.76
N LEU A 111 -3.22 -24.09 -14.99
CA LEU A 111 -3.05 -24.92 -16.20
C LEU A 111 -4.09 -26.06 -16.33
N GLY A 112 -5.34 -25.81 -15.91
CA GLY A 112 -6.44 -26.79 -15.97
C GLY A 112 -6.49 -27.76 -14.78
N PHE A 113 -5.64 -27.57 -13.76
CA PHE A 113 -5.70 -28.28 -12.50
C PHE A 113 -6.21 -27.35 -11.41
N THR A 114 -7.28 -27.77 -10.72
CA THR A 114 -7.73 -27.09 -9.50
C THR A 114 -6.85 -27.52 -8.34
N ILE A 115 -6.15 -26.56 -7.74
CA ILE A 115 -5.39 -26.74 -6.51
C ILE A 115 -6.23 -26.16 -5.37
N THR A 116 -6.54 -26.98 -4.37
CA THR A 116 -7.31 -26.55 -3.20
C THR A 116 -6.42 -26.30 -1.98
N ASP A 117 -6.86 -25.44 -1.08
CA ASP A 117 -6.22 -25.24 0.23
C ASP A 117 -6.04 -26.56 0.98
N GLU A 118 -7.05 -27.44 0.95
CA GLU A 118 -6.98 -28.76 1.60
C GLU A 118 -5.81 -29.61 1.09
N GLN A 119 -5.56 -29.61 -0.23
CA GLN A 119 -4.42 -30.32 -0.82
C GLN A 119 -3.09 -29.73 -0.35
N LEU A 120 -2.98 -28.40 -0.30
CA LEU A 120 -1.76 -27.73 0.15
C LEU A 120 -1.54 -27.93 1.67
N ALA A 121 -2.60 -27.96 2.47
CA ALA A 121 -2.57 -28.26 3.90
C ALA A 121 -2.13 -29.72 4.18
N GLU A 122 -2.53 -30.69 3.35
CA GLU A 122 -2.01 -32.07 3.43
C GLU A 122 -0.52 -32.13 3.09
N LEU A 123 -0.07 -31.41 2.05
CA LEU A 123 1.35 -31.31 1.72
C LEU A 123 2.15 -30.66 2.86
N HIS A 124 1.57 -29.67 3.55
CA HIS A 124 2.18 -29.08 4.74
C HIS A 124 2.35 -30.07 5.88
N ARG A 125 1.29 -30.83 6.19
CA ARG A 125 1.33 -31.89 7.21
C ARG A 125 2.31 -33.01 6.87
N ALA A 126 2.49 -33.31 5.58
CA ALA A 126 3.49 -34.25 5.10
C ALA A 126 4.93 -33.69 5.10
N GLY A 127 5.12 -32.40 5.41
CA GLY A 127 6.43 -31.73 5.42
C GLY A 127 6.95 -31.34 4.02
N VAL A 128 6.07 -31.27 3.03
CA VAL A 128 6.40 -30.97 1.62
C VAL A 128 6.04 -29.53 1.24
N ALA A 129 5.15 -28.89 1.99
CA ALA A 129 4.79 -27.49 1.84
C ALA A 129 4.89 -26.74 3.19
N GLN A 130 4.92 -25.41 3.16
CA GLN A 130 4.94 -24.60 4.36
C GLN A 130 4.16 -23.29 4.19
N GLU A 131 3.49 -22.85 5.25
CA GLU A 131 2.88 -21.52 5.37
C GLU A 131 3.93 -20.47 5.71
N PHE A 132 3.74 -19.24 5.24
CA PHE A 132 4.70 -18.17 5.47
C PHE A 132 4.00 -16.84 5.72
N LEU A 133 4.60 -16.02 6.58
CA LEU A 133 4.28 -14.61 6.65
C LEU A 133 5.06 -13.87 5.59
N MET A 134 4.35 -13.10 4.78
CA MET A 134 4.94 -12.24 3.77
C MET A 134 4.89 -10.81 4.28
N TYR A 135 6.00 -10.10 4.18
CA TYR A 135 6.09 -8.70 4.56
C TYR A 135 7.11 -8.00 3.68
N GLY A 136 6.87 -6.71 3.46
CA GLY A 136 7.70 -5.91 2.59
C GLY A 136 7.56 -4.43 2.90
N ARG A 137 8.54 -3.67 2.43
CA ARG A 137 8.51 -2.21 2.47
C ARG A 137 9.10 -1.69 1.17
N SER A 138 8.43 -0.73 0.55
CA SER A 138 8.96 -0.04 -0.62
C SER A 138 10.20 0.78 -0.26
N GLU A 139 10.94 1.19 -1.28
CA GLU A 139 11.85 2.32 -1.14
C GLU A 139 11.10 3.58 -0.67
N GLU A 140 11.84 4.60 -0.24
CA GLU A 140 11.24 5.89 0.09
C GLU A 140 10.81 6.60 -1.19
N HIS A 141 9.56 7.03 -1.26
CA HIS A 141 9.03 7.85 -2.33
C HIS A 141 8.89 9.29 -1.84
N THR A 142 9.39 10.23 -2.64
CA THR A 142 9.25 11.67 -2.38
C THR A 142 8.19 12.28 -3.27
N TYR A 143 7.24 13.00 -2.68
CA TYR A 143 6.19 13.73 -3.38
C TYR A 143 6.25 15.20 -2.99
N THR A 144 6.30 16.08 -3.98
CA THR A 144 6.27 17.53 -3.76
C THR A 144 5.12 18.15 -4.52
N GLY A 145 4.47 19.15 -3.94
CA GLY A 145 3.40 19.87 -4.62
C GLY A 145 2.98 21.16 -3.91
N GLU A 146 1.99 21.81 -4.49
CA GLU A 146 1.40 23.07 -4.02
C GLU A 146 -0.12 22.91 -3.86
N MET A 147 -0.74 23.65 -2.91
CA MET A 147 -2.18 23.67 -2.62
C MET A 147 -2.68 25.04 -2.15
#